data_AF-A0A0D2SHT7-F1
#
_entry.id   AF-A0A0D2SHT7-F1
#
_cell.length_a   1.000
_cell.length_b   1.000
_cell.length_c   1.000
_cell.angle_alpha   90.00
_cell.angle_beta   90.00
_cell.angle_gamma   90.00
#
_symmetry.space_group_name_H-M   'P 1'
#
loop_
_entity.id
_entity.type
_entity.pdbx_description
1 polymer ?
#
loop_
_entity_poly.entity_id
_entity_poly.type
_entity_poly.pdbx_seq_one_letter_code
_entity_poly.pdbx_strand_id
1 'polypeptide(L)'
;MEKSHELELTQMRKSVEKLGFSTEKYGDPTLMRFLIARSMDTDKASKMFVQWLKWRSSLVPNGFVVESEVPDQLEARKIFLQGLSKTGYPVMIVQACKHYPPKDHLQFKKFVVYLLDKTIASAVKGGEIGNEKLIGVLDFQNITYRNVDARGLITGFQFLQVMYVLRNMLKRTLFHVSYIRETEQG
;
A
#
# COMPACT_ATOMS: atom_id res chain seq x y z
N MET A 1 14.47 -20.38 15.36
CA MET A 1 13.91 -19.39 16.31
C MET A 1 12.40 -19.30 16.06
N GLU A 2 11.68 -20.43 16.17
CA GLU A 2 10.29 -20.55 15.67
C GLU A 2 9.23 -20.76 16.77
N LYS A 3 9.63 -21.04 18.02
CA LYS A 3 8.68 -21.33 19.12
C LYS A 3 8.17 -20.10 19.90
N SER A 4 8.51 -18.87 19.51
CA SER A 4 8.41 -17.73 20.44
C SER A 4 7.14 -16.88 20.36
N HIS A 5 6.27 -17.04 19.36
CA HIS A 5 5.15 -16.09 19.16
C HIS A 5 3.75 -16.73 18.96
N GLU A 6 3.60 -18.03 19.22
CA GLU A 6 2.30 -18.73 19.14
C GLU A 6 1.29 -18.17 20.16
N LEU A 7 1.78 -17.73 21.32
CA LEU A 7 0.95 -17.17 22.38
C LEU A 7 0.31 -15.86 21.93
N GLU A 8 1.09 -14.95 21.36
CA GLU A 8 0.64 -13.64 20.86
C GLU A 8 -0.31 -13.81 19.69
N LEU A 9 -0.05 -14.78 18.80
CA LEU A 9 -0.96 -15.13 17.70
C LEU A 9 -2.31 -15.63 18.23
N THR A 10 -2.30 -16.50 19.24
CA THR A 10 -3.53 -17.01 19.88
C THR A 10 -4.28 -15.90 20.59
N GLN A 11 -3.57 -15.03 21.33
CA GLN A 11 -4.15 -13.88 22.02
C GLN A 11 -4.75 -12.88 21.03
N MET A 12 -4.06 -12.58 19.94
CA MET A 12 -4.57 -11.71 18.87
C MET A 12 -5.86 -12.28 18.27
N ARG A 13 -5.91 -13.58 17.92
CA ARG A 13 -7.12 -14.21 17.37
C ARG A 13 -8.31 -14.07 18.30
N LYS A 14 -8.12 -14.43 19.58
CA LYS A 14 -9.15 -14.27 20.62
C LYS A 14 -9.59 -12.81 20.78
N SER A 15 -8.66 -11.86 20.72
CA SER A 15 -9.00 -10.44 20.80
C SER A 15 -9.77 -9.95 19.58
N VAL A 16 -9.46 -10.43 18.37
CA VAL A 16 -10.20 -10.10 17.14
C VAL A 16 -11.62 -10.69 17.18
N GLU A 17 -11.77 -11.92 17.66
CA GLU A 17 -13.08 -12.56 17.87
C GLU A 17 -13.93 -11.78 18.87
N LYS A 18 -13.35 -11.35 20.01
CA LYS A 18 -14.03 -10.48 20.98
C LYS A 18 -14.49 -9.15 20.39
N LEU A 19 -13.83 -8.65 19.35
CA LEU A 19 -14.23 -7.45 18.61
C LEU A 19 -15.31 -7.72 17.54
N GLY A 20 -15.75 -8.97 17.40
CA GLY A 20 -16.80 -9.40 16.45
C GLY A 20 -16.30 -9.69 15.03
N PHE A 21 -15.00 -9.95 14.85
CA PHE A 21 -14.39 -10.24 13.55
C PHE A 21 -13.75 -11.64 13.54
N SER A 22 -13.66 -12.26 12.35
CA SER A 22 -12.98 -13.55 12.15
C SER A 22 -11.58 -13.35 11.56
N THR A 23 -10.67 -14.26 11.92
CA THR A 23 -9.31 -14.34 11.37
C THR A 23 -9.11 -15.53 10.43
N GLU A 24 -10.12 -16.40 10.25
CA GLU A 24 -9.99 -17.68 9.53
C GLU A 24 -9.45 -17.57 8.10
N LYS A 25 -9.74 -16.45 7.43
CA LYS A 25 -9.27 -16.17 6.06
C LYS A 25 -7.79 -15.79 5.99
N TYR A 26 -7.12 -15.62 7.12
CA TYR A 26 -5.77 -15.07 7.20
C TYR A 26 -4.84 -15.96 8.02
N GLY A 27 -3.78 -16.46 7.36
CA GLY A 27 -2.77 -17.26 8.02
C GLY A 27 -1.89 -16.47 8.99
N ASP A 28 -1.15 -17.21 9.81
CA ASP A 28 -0.19 -16.73 10.81
C ASP A 28 0.76 -15.64 10.28
N PRO A 29 1.34 -15.73 9.07
CA PRO A 29 2.22 -14.69 8.55
C PRO A 29 1.53 -13.33 8.40
N THR A 30 0.23 -13.29 8.10
CA THR A 30 -0.52 -12.04 7.99
C THR A 30 -0.75 -11.43 9.35
N LEU A 31 -1.20 -12.22 10.32
CA LEU A 31 -1.47 -11.74 11.68
C LEU A 31 -0.19 -11.31 12.40
N MET A 32 0.90 -12.05 12.18
CA MET A 32 2.23 -11.71 12.70
C MET A 32 2.70 -10.31 12.26
N ARG A 33 2.33 -9.88 11.04
CA ARG A 33 2.71 -8.54 10.56
C ARG A 33 2.07 -7.42 11.39
N PHE A 34 0.79 -7.57 11.75
CA PHE A 34 0.11 -6.64 12.65
C PHE A 34 0.72 -6.64 14.05
N LEU A 35 1.10 -7.81 14.56
CA LEU A 35 1.81 -7.93 15.82
C LEU A 35 3.15 -7.19 15.78
N ILE A 36 4.00 -7.47 14.80
CA ILE A 36 5.31 -6.82 14.71
C ILE A 36 5.17 -5.29 14.55
N ALA A 37 4.22 -4.83 13.73
CA ALA A 37 3.95 -3.40 13.54
C ALA A 37 3.46 -2.68 14.81
N ARG A 38 3.04 -3.44 15.83
CA ARG A 38 2.62 -2.93 17.13
C ARG A 38 3.48 -3.46 18.27
N SER A 39 4.74 -3.81 17.97
CA SER A 39 5.73 -4.27 18.96
C SER A 39 5.22 -5.45 19.80
N MET A 40 4.53 -6.39 19.14
CA MET A 40 3.88 -7.57 19.72
C MET A 40 2.74 -7.26 20.72
N ASP A 41 2.26 -6.02 20.79
CA ASP A 41 1.09 -5.65 21.58
C ASP A 41 -0.20 -6.19 20.91
N THR A 42 -0.77 -7.25 21.51
CA THR A 42 -1.91 -7.98 20.95
C THR A 42 -3.16 -7.12 20.84
N ASP A 43 -3.40 -6.21 21.78
CA ASP A 43 -4.59 -5.36 21.78
C ASP A 43 -4.51 -4.30 20.69
N LYS A 44 -3.34 -3.63 20.57
CA LYS A 44 -3.10 -2.66 19.51
C LYS A 44 -3.09 -3.32 18.13
N ALA A 45 -2.47 -4.49 18.00
CA ALA A 45 -2.45 -5.26 16.76
C ALA A 45 -3.87 -5.68 16.33
N SER A 46 -4.69 -6.18 17.27
CA SER A 46 -6.06 -6.60 16.99
C SER A 46 -6.96 -5.45 16.56
N LYS A 47 -6.90 -4.30 17.26
CA LYS A 47 -7.62 -3.09 16.87
C LYS A 47 -7.23 -2.62 15.47
N MET A 48 -5.93 -2.64 15.17
CA MET A 48 -5.44 -2.28 13.86
C MET A 48 -5.89 -3.25 12.76
N PHE A 49 -5.84 -4.55 13.04
CA PHE A 49 -6.32 -5.58 12.10
C PHE A 49 -7.81 -5.41 11.79
N VAL A 50 -8.63 -5.15 12.80
CA VAL A 50 -10.07 -4.89 12.61
C VAL A 50 -10.31 -3.60 11.81
N GLN A 51 -9.55 -2.54 12.06
CA GLN A 51 -9.63 -1.31 11.25
C GLN A 51 -9.27 -1.59 9.79
N TRP A 52 -8.23 -2.40 9.56
CA TRP A 52 -7.85 -2.83 8.22
C TRP A 52 -8.93 -3.66 7.53
N LEU A 53 -9.56 -4.61 8.23
CA LEU A 53 -10.68 -5.39 7.70
C LEU A 53 -11.85 -4.50 7.28
N LYS A 54 -12.27 -3.57 8.15
CA LYS A 54 -13.36 -2.62 7.84
C LYS A 54 -13.02 -1.76 6.62
N TRP A 55 -11.78 -1.29 6.54
CA TRP A 55 -11.31 -0.51 5.40
C TRP A 55 -11.30 -1.34 4.11
N ARG A 56 -10.80 -2.58 4.15
CA ARG A 56 -10.81 -3.52 3.00
C ARG A 56 -12.25 -3.79 2.53
N SER A 57 -13.15 -4.13 3.44
CA SER A 57 -14.54 -4.46 3.10
C SER A 57 -15.31 -3.27 2.50
N SER A 58 -14.97 -2.04 2.88
CA SER A 58 -15.64 -0.84 2.37
C SER A 58 -15.10 -0.38 1.00
N LEU A 59 -13.78 -0.47 0.77
CA LEU A 59 -13.18 -0.03 -0.50
C LEU A 59 -13.12 -1.12 -1.57
N VAL A 60 -12.97 -2.37 -1.15
CA VAL A 60 -12.72 -3.51 -2.05
C VAL A 60 -13.60 -4.71 -1.63
N PRO A 61 -14.93 -4.58 -1.71
CA PRO A 61 -15.87 -5.60 -1.23
C PRO A 61 -15.71 -6.95 -1.94
N ASN A 62 -15.29 -6.94 -3.22
CA ASN A 62 -15.07 -8.12 -4.03
C ASN A 62 -13.66 -8.73 -3.87
N GLY A 63 -12.83 -8.17 -2.98
CA GLY A 63 -11.45 -8.60 -2.74
C GLY A 63 -10.41 -8.04 -3.73
N PHE A 64 -10.84 -7.58 -4.91
CA PHE A 64 -10.03 -6.88 -5.90
C PHE A 64 -10.79 -5.67 -6.47
N VAL A 65 -10.04 -4.72 -7.03
CA VAL A 65 -10.58 -3.57 -7.78
C VAL A 65 -10.47 -3.87 -9.27
N VAL A 66 -11.52 -3.65 -10.05
CA VAL A 66 -11.49 -3.80 -11.52
C VAL A 66 -11.13 -2.50 -12.23
N GLU A 67 -10.61 -2.59 -13.44
CA GLU A 67 -10.16 -1.42 -14.21
C GLU A 67 -11.29 -0.43 -14.52
N SER A 68 -12.51 -0.93 -14.72
CA SER A 68 -13.70 -0.10 -14.92
C SER A 68 -14.10 0.72 -13.70
N GLU A 69 -13.57 0.41 -12.50
CA GLU A 69 -13.78 1.23 -11.30
C GLU A 69 -12.78 2.39 -11.18
N VAL A 70 -11.72 2.41 -12.01
CA VAL A 70 -10.63 3.41 -11.93
C VAL A 70 -10.20 3.98 -13.30
N PRO A 71 -11.13 4.23 -14.25
CA PRO A 71 -10.77 4.54 -15.63
C PRO A 71 -9.99 5.85 -15.75
N ASP A 72 -10.38 6.91 -15.04
CA ASP A 72 -9.72 8.22 -15.17
C ASP A 72 -8.28 8.17 -14.65
N GLN A 73 -8.05 7.38 -13.60
CA GLN A 73 -6.71 7.21 -13.03
C GLN A 73 -5.80 6.37 -13.91
N LEU A 74 -6.36 5.39 -14.65
CA LEU A 74 -5.63 4.60 -15.64
C LEU A 74 -5.31 5.41 -16.89
N GLU A 75 -6.26 6.23 -17.37
CA GLU A 75 -6.08 7.07 -18.55
C GLU A 75 -4.96 8.09 -18.38
N ALA A 76 -4.71 8.53 -17.14
CA ALA A 76 -3.59 9.41 -16.82
C ALA A 76 -2.20 8.81 -17.14
N ARG A 77 -2.08 7.48 -17.31
CA ARG A 77 -0.84 6.76 -17.69
C ARG A 77 0.40 7.27 -16.95
N LYS A 78 0.25 7.39 -15.62
CA LYS A 78 1.25 7.93 -14.71
C LYS A 78 2.06 6.87 -13.97
N ILE A 79 1.73 5.60 -14.13
CA ILE A 79 2.40 4.48 -13.45
C ILE A 79 3.06 3.59 -14.50
N PHE A 80 4.32 3.23 -14.27
CA PHE A 80 5.07 2.27 -15.06
C PHE A 80 5.55 1.16 -14.15
N LEU A 81 5.06 -0.05 -14.40
CA LEU A 81 5.55 -1.23 -13.72
C LEU A 81 6.82 -1.72 -14.44
N GLN A 82 7.91 -1.77 -13.71
CA GLN A 82 9.19 -2.31 -14.14
C GLN A 82 9.32 -3.75 -13.66
N GLY A 83 10.32 -4.45 -14.21
CA GLY A 83 10.68 -5.80 -13.77
C GLY A 83 11.14 -5.83 -12.30
N LEU A 84 11.61 -7.00 -11.88
CA LEU A 84 12.08 -7.18 -10.51
C LEU A 84 13.42 -6.47 -10.27
N SER A 85 13.57 -5.91 -9.07
CA SER A 85 14.84 -5.43 -8.58
C SER A 85 15.85 -6.58 -8.42
N LYS A 86 17.13 -6.24 -8.20
CA LYS A 86 18.17 -7.24 -7.87
C LYS A 86 17.84 -8.08 -6.63
N THR A 87 16.94 -7.62 -5.77
CA THR A 87 16.48 -8.32 -4.57
C THR A 87 15.12 -9.00 -4.76
N GLY A 88 14.62 -9.09 -5.99
CA GLY A 88 13.37 -9.78 -6.33
C GLY A 88 12.09 -8.99 -6.06
N TYR A 89 12.17 -7.67 -5.82
CA TYR A 89 10.98 -6.85 -5.54
C TYR A 89 10.46 -6.18 -6.81
N PRO A 90 9.13 -6.18 -7.06
CA PRO A 90 8.56 -5.42 -8.17
C PRO A 90 8.85 -3.93 -7.97
N VAL A 91 9.20 -3.27 -9.07
CA VAL A 91 9.53 -1.86 -9.08
C VAL A 91 8.42 -1.11 -9.82
N MET A 92 7.80 -0.12 -9.20
CA MET A 92 6.92 0.82 -9.88
C MET A 92 7.55 2.21 -9.95
N ILE A 93 7.35 2.88 -11.07
CA ILE A 93 7.72 4.28 -11.28
C ILE A 93 6.43 5.09 -11.42
N VAL A 94 6.34 6.19 -10.69
CA VAL A 94 5.20 7.11 -10.69
C VAL A 94 5.66 8.45 -11.25
N GLN A 95 5.11 8.85 -12.40
CA GLN A 95 5.34 10.17 -12.98
C GLN A 95 4.46 11.21 -12.29
N ALA A 96 5.04 11.98 -11.37
CA ALA A 96 4.31 12.93 -10.55
C ALA A 96 3.73 14.10 -11.37
N CYS A 97 4.38 14.49 -12.48
CA CYS A 97 3.91 15.55 -13.38
C CYS A 97 2.60 15.20 -14.12
N LYS A 98 2.21 13.93 -14.15
CA LYS A 98 0.92 13.47 -14.70
C LYS A 98 -0.16 13.31 -13.62
N HIS A 99 0.18 13.52 -12.35
CA HIS A 99 -0.82 13.54 -11.29
C HIS A 99 -1.47 14.91 -11.21
N TYR A 100 -2.80 14.91 -11.19
CA TYR A 100 -3.61 16.06 -10.87
C TYR A 100 -4.53 15.70 -9.70
N PRO A 101 -4.91 16.67 -8.85
CA PRO A 101 -5.91 16.46 -7.81
C PRO A 101 -7.16 15.77 -8.39
N PRO A 102 -7.58 14.62 -7.85
CA PRO A 102 -8.67 13.85 -8.42
C PRO A 102 -10.00 14.55 -8.18
N LYS A 103 -10.87 14.59 -9.20
CA LYS A 103 -12.26 15.00 -9.04
C LYS A 103 -13.02 13.98 -8.20
N ASP A 104 -12.87 12.70 -8.54
CA ASP A 104 -13.41 11.58 -7.78
C ASP A 104 -12.35 11.00 -6.82
N HIS A 105 -12.49 11.34 -5.54
CA HIS A 105 -11.58 10.89 -4.48
C HIS A 105 -11.78 9.41 -4.13
N LEU A 106 -12.97 8.85 -4.35
CA LEU A 106 -13.23 7.43 -4.11
C LEU A 106 -12.55 6.60 -5.19
N GLN A 107 -12.68 7.02 -6.45
CA GLN A 107 -11.96 6.41 -7.57
C GLN A 107 -10.45 6.45 -7.35
N PHE A 108 -9.90 7.59 -6.87
CA PHE A 108 -8.48 7.69 -6.54
C PHE A 108 -8.06 6.72 -5.44
N LYS A 109 -8.84 6.58 -4.37
CA LYS A 109 -8.58 5.59 -3.31
C LYS A 109 -8.56 4.17 -3.86
N LYS A 110 -9.57 3.79 -4.66
CA LYS A 110 -9.63 2.48 -5.32
C LYS A 110 -8.42 2.26 -6.24
N PHE A 111 -7.99 3.30 -6.96
CA PHE A 111 -6.82 3.25 -7.83
C PHE A 111 -5.53 2.99 -7.05
N VAL A 112 -5.35 3.59 -5.87
CA VAL A 112 -4.18 3.29 -5.02
C VAL A 112 -4.17 1.81 -4.62
N VAL A 113 -5.32 1.21 -4.27
CA VAL A 113 -5.38 -0.23 -3.96
C VAL A 113 -5.09 -1.07 -5.20
N TYR A 114 -5.77 -0.78 -6.32
CA TYR A 114 -5.55 -1.45 -7.60
C TYR A 114 -4.07 -1.46 -7.99
N LEU A 115 -3.41 -0.31 -7.88
CA LEU A 115 -2.00 -0.14 -8.21
C LEU A 115 -1.10 -1.02 -7.34
N LEU A 116 -1.32 -1.02 -6.04
CA LEU A 116 -0.51 -1.82 -5.10
C LEU A 116 -0.71 -3.31 -5.34
N ASP A 117 -1.96 -3.77 -5.47
CA ASP A 117 -2.30 -5.17 -5.73
C ASP A 117 -1.69 -5.66 -7.05
N LYS A 118 -1.80 -4.88 -8.14
CA LYS A 118 -1.19 -5.21 -9.45
C LYS A 118 0.34 -5.24 -9.39
N THR A 119 0.95 -4.29 -8.68
CA THR A 119 2.41 -4.24 -8.52
C THR A 119 2.91 -5.48 -7.78
N ILE A 120 2.25 -5.87 -6.70
CA ILE A 120 2.60 -7.08 -5.93
C ILE A 120 2.40 -8.34 -6.78
N ALA A 121 1.25 -8.47 -7.44
CA ALA A 121 0.93 -9.62 -8.29
C ALA A 121 1.94 -9.82 -9.42
N SER A 122 2.58 -8.76 -9.90
CA SER A 122 3.61 -8.86 -10.95
C SER A 122 4.88 -9.59 -10.53
N ALA A 123 5.16 -9.68 -9.22
CA ALA A 123 6.33 -10.38 -8.70
C ALA A 123 6.04 -11.80 -8.22
N VAL A 124 4.78 -12.09 -7.86
CA VAL A 124 4.40 -13.37 -7.28
C VAL A 124 3.93 -14.32 -8.39
N LYS A 125 4.81 -15.22 -8.83
CA LYS A 125 4.44 -16.38 -9.65
C LYS A 125 4.10 -17.58 -8.74
N GLY A 126 2.90 -17.59 -8.15
CA GLY A 126 2.31 -18.78 -7.53
C GLY A 126 2.82 -19.21 -6.14
N GLY A 127 2.91 -18.29 -5.17
CA GLY A 127 3.23 -18.62 -3.77
C GLY A 127 2.67 -17.60 -2.77
N GLU A 128 2.63 -17.97 -1.48
CA GLU A 128 1.87 -17.31 -0.39
C GLU A 128 1.91 -15.77 -0.36
N ILE A 129 0.72 -15.20 -0.19
CA ILE A 129 0.41 -13.80 0.14
C ILE A 129 1.07 -13.47 1.50
N GLY A 130 2.34 -13.08 1.49
CA GLY A 130 3.20 -13.19 2.68
C GLY A 130 4.39 -12.25 2.76
N ASN A 131 5.05 -11.98 1.62
CA ASN A 131 6.35 -11.27 1.57
C ASN A 131 6.35 -10.14 0.53
N GLU A 132 5.29 -9.33 0.56
CA GLU A 132 4.94 -8.39 -0.51
C GLU A 132 5.66 -7.05 -0.34
N LYS A 133 6.96 -7.05 -0.59
CA LYS A 133 7.76 -5.82 -0.66
C LYS A 133 7.76 -5.33 -2.10
N LEU A 134 7.55 -4.04 -2.30
CA LEU A 134 7.70 -3.35 -3.58
C LEU A 134 8.65 -2.17 -3.46
N ILE A 135 9.18 -1.70 -4.59
CA ILE A 135 9.96 -0.47 -4.68
C ILE A 135 9.11 0.55 -5.45
N GLY A 136 8.90 1.72 -4.86
CA GLY A 136 8.26 2.85 -5.53
C GLY A 136 9.30 3.93 -5.83
N VAL A 137 9.39 4.36 -7.08
CA VAL A 137 10.18 5.51 -7.52
C VAL A 137 9.21 6.61 -7.91
N LEU A 138 9.30 7.76 -7.24
CA LEU A 138 8.53 8.95 -7.61
C LEU A 138 9.41 9.81 -8.50
N ASP A 139 9.01 9.94 -9.77
CA ASP A 139 9.65 10.81 -10.75
C ASP A 139 9.00 12.20 -10.68
N PHE A 140 9.74 13.16 -10.13
CA PHE A 140 9.32 14.56 -9.99
C PHE A 140 9.69 15.44 -11.19
N GLN A 141 10.27 14.86 -12.24
CA GLN A 141 10.62 15.62 -13.44
C GLN A 141 9.37 16.30 -14.03
N ASN A 142 9.47 17.60 -14.32
CA ASN A 142 8.41 18.44 -14.88
C ASN A 142 7.17 18.64 -13.97
N ILE A 143 7.29 18.43 -12.66
CA ILE A 143 6.20 18.78 -11.74
C ILE A 143 6.02 20.31 -11.70
N THR A 144 4.77 20.75 -11.62
CA THR A 144 4.42 22.17 -11.43
C THR A 144 3.36 22.31 -10.33
N TYR A 145 3.04 23.54 -9.91
CA TYR A 145 2.06 23.79 -8.83
C TYR A 145 0.68 23.13 -9.05
N ARG A 146 0.24 22.98 -10.31
CA ARG A 146 -1.03 22.32 -10.65
C ARG A 146 -1.08 20.83 -10.30
N ASN A 147 0.07 20.20 -10.08
CA ASN A 147 0.20 18.79 -9.76
C ASN A 147 0.17 18.53 -8.24
N VAL A 148 0.27 19.59 -7.42
CA VAL A 148 0.33 19.47 -5.96
C VAL A 148 -1.05 19.06 -5.43
N ASP A 149 -1.11 17.91 -4.77
CA ASP A 149 -2.31 17.38 -4.15
C ASP A 149 -2.00 16.89 -2.72
N ALA A 150 -2.20 17.77 -1.73
CA ALA A 150 -1.98 17.42 -0.33
C ALA A 150 -2.89 16.27 0.13
N ARG A 151 -4.14 16.20 -0.38
CA ARG A 151 -5.09 15.14 -0.01
C ARG A 151 -4.70 13.81 -0.64
N GLY A 152 -4.24 13.84 -1.88
CA GLY A 152 -3.70 12.69 -2.59
C GLY A 152 -2.47 12.12 -1.89
N LEU A 153 -1.55 12.99 -1.47
CA LEU A 153 -0.38 12.58 -0.67
C LEU A 153 -0.79 11.96 0.66
N ILE A 154 -1.69 12.59 1.43
CA ILE A 154 -2.20 12.03 2.69
C ILE A 154 -2.84 10.65 2.46
N THR A 155 -3.66 10.52 1.42
CA THR A 155 -4.30 9.25 1.06
C THR A 155 -3.25 8.19 0.72
N GLY A 156 -2.27 8.53 -0.11
CA GLY A 156 -1.14 7.65 -0.42
C GLY A 156 -0.40 7.22 0.85
N PHE A 157 -0.07 8.15 1.75
CA PHE A 157 0.61 7.83 3.01
C PHE A 157 -0.24 6.98 3.94
N GLN A 158 -1.55 7.21 4.06
CA GLN A 158 -2.44 6.37 4.87
C GLN A 158 -2.49 4.94 4.33
N PHE A 159 -2.59 4.78 3.01
CA PHE A 159 -2.66 3.46 2.37
C PHE A 159 -1.31 2.75 2.48
N LEU A 160 -0.22 3.49 2.31
CA LEU A 160 1.11 3.00 2.62
C LEU A 160 1.19 2.61 4.09
N GLN A 161 0.82 3.42 5.08
CA GLN A 161 0.88 3.03 6.51
C GLN A 161 0.10 1.75 6.83
N VAL A 162 -1.10 1.60 6.27
CA VAL A 162 -1.94 0.41 6.42
C VAL A 162 -1.26 -0.82 5.79
N MET A 163 -0.61 -0.66 4.62
CA MET A 163 0.19 -1.71 3.98
C MET A 163 1.60 -1.87 4.60
N TYR A 164 2.11 -0.86 5.31
CA TYR A 164 3.41 -0.90 6.01
C TYR A 164 3.32 -1.72 7.28
N VAL A 165 2.13 -1.79 7.87
CA VAL A 165 1.84 -2.78 8.91
C VAL A 165 1.87 -4.20 8.37
N LEU A 166 1.76 -4.39 7.05
CA LEU A 166 2.06 -5.66 6.38
C LEU A 166 3.53 -5.79 5.94
N ARG A 167 4.42 -4.85 6.31
CA ARG A 167 5.77 -4.70 5.73
C ARG A 167 6.80 -4.25 6.77
N ASN A 168 7.55 -5.20 7.32
CA ASN A 168 8.82 -4.84 7.93
C ASN A 168 9.79 -4.31 6.85
N MET A 169 10.21 -3.05 7.03
CA MET A 169 11.26 -2.33 6.31
C MET A 169 10.94 -1.91 4.86
N LEU A 170 10.53 -0.65 4.68
CA LEU A 170 10.81 0.11 3.46
C LEU A 170 12.33 0.37 3.41
N LYS A 171 13.09 -0.45 2.68
CA LYS A 171 14.56 -0.32 2.65
C LYS A 171 15.11 0.81 1.78
N ARG A 172 14.30 1.50 0.95
CA ARG A 172 14.67 2.73 0.21
C ARG A 172 13.49 3.19 -0.64
N THR A 173 12.92 4.35 -0.34
CA THR A 173 12.30 5.19 -1.37
C THR A 173 13.43 6.04 -1.92
N LEU A 174 13.83 5.82 -3.18
CA LEU A 174 14.74 6.74 -3.84
C LEU A 174 13.89 7.92 -4.32
N PHE A 175 14.05 9.07 -3.68
CA PHE A 175 13.55 10.34 -4.19
C PHE A 175 14.61 10.89 -5.15
N HIS A 176 14.35 10.85 -6.45
CA HIS A 176 15.12 11.65 -7.39
C HIS A 176 14.38 12.99 -7.55
N VAL A 177 14.86 14.02 -6.85
CA VAL A 177 14.37 15.39 -6.99
C VAL A 177 15.30 16.09 -7.99
N SER A 178 14.83 16.25 -9.23
CA SER A 178 15.43 17.20 -10.16
C SER A 178 14.89 18.60 -9.82
N TYR A 179 15.79 19.55 -9.57
CA TYR A 179 15.47 20.92 -9.17
C TYR A 179 14.55 21.60 -10.18
N ILE A 180 13.52 22.30 -9.70
CA ILE A 180 12.74 23.23 -10.51
C ILE A 180 13.70 24.38 -10.88
N ARG A 181 14.04 24.52 -12.15
CA ARG A 181 14.67 25.74 -12.66
C ARG A 181 13.55 26.75 -12.85
N GLU A 182 13.47 27.76 -11.99
CA GLU A 182 12.70 28.95 -12.29
C GLU A 182 13.31 29.58 -13.54
N THR A 183 12.56 29.55 -14.64
CA THR A 183 12.83 30.44 -15.76
C THR A 183 12.23 31.79 -15.39
N GLU A 184 13.04 32.67 -14.83
CA GLU A 184 12.78 34.11 -14.91
C GLU A 184 12.85 34.47 -16.40
N GLN A 185 11.70 34.74 -17.01
CA GLN A 185 11.64 35.48 -18.27
C GLN A 185 11.59 36.96 -17.90
N GLY A 186 12.62 37.69 -18.33
CA GLY A 186 12.69 39.15 -18.26
C GLY A 186 11.87 39.85 -19.33
#